data_AF-A0A336JZ31-F1
#
_entry.id   AF-A0A336JZ31-F1
#
_cell.length_a   1.000
_cell.length_b   1.000
_cell.length_c   1.000
_cell.angle_alpha   90.00
_cell.angle_beta   90.00
_cell.angle_gamma   90.00
#
_symmetry.space_group_name_H-M   'P 1'
#
loop_
_entity.id
_entity.type
_entity.pdbx_description
1 polymer ?
#
loop_
_entity_poly.entity_id
_entity_poly.type
_entity_poly.pdbx_seq_one_letter_code
_entity_poly.pdbx_strand_id
1 'polypeptide(L)' 'MSATEEYVDEYEHYNYEQDKIANQGHSGKQRTKKEVSDHTNHHDPSGHSRKIVTKLQNSEQKKKERKDSK' A
#
# COMPACT_ATOMS: atom_id res chain seq x y z
N MET A 1 16.71 -19.13 22.36
CA MET A 1 15.46 -18.40 22.68
C MET A 1 15.86 -16.96 22.93
N SER A 2 15.30 -16.01 22.18
CA SER A 2 15.73 -14.61 22.18
C SER A 2 15.35 -13.96 23.51
N ALA A 3 16.35 -13.58 24.31
CA ALA A 3 16.20 -12.96 25.63
C ALA A 3 15.72 -11.49 25.55
N THR A 4 14.93 -11.16 24.53
CA THR A 4 14.63 -9.77 24.15
C THR A 4 13.13 -9.47 24.16
N GLU A 5 12.23 -10.46 24.19
CA GLU A 5 10.79 -10.17 24.19
C GLU A 5 10.22 -9.90 25.60
N GLU A 6 10.83 -10.44 26.66
CA GLU A 6 10.36 -10.23 28.05
C GLU A 6 10.75 -8.86 28.65
N TYR A 7 11.65 -8.10 28.00
CA TYR A 7 12.13 -6.80 28.48
C TYR A 7 11.61 -5.60 27.69
N VAL A 8 10.90 -5.86 26.59
CA VAL A 8 10.37 -4.79 25.74
C VAL A 8 9.06 -4.34 26.37
N ASP A 9 9.01 -3.09 26.80
CA ASP A 9 7.78 -2.54 27.36
C ASP A 9 6.72 -2.33 26.26
N GLU A 10 5.48 -2.15 26.67
CA GLU A 10 4.35 -2.00 25.75
C GLU A 10 4.54 -0.80 24.79
N TYR A 11 5.29 0.22 25.21
CA TYR A 11 5.59 1.39 24.40
C TYR A 11 6.65 1.11 23.34
N GLU A 12 7.72 0.38 23.66
CA GLU A 12 8.70 -0.06 22.69
C GLU A 12 8.04 -0.92 21.62
N HIS A 13 7.19 -1.88 22.00
CA HIS A 13 6.44 -2.69 21.03
C HIS A 13 5.61 -1.83 20.07
N TYR A 14 4.83 -0.87 20.58
CA TYR A 14 4.05 0.03 19.74
C TYR A 14 4.93 0.86 18.81
N ASN A 15 6.03 1.42 19.31
CA ASN A 15 6.95 2.22 18.51
C ASN A 15 7.58 1.39 17.38
N TYR A 16 8.01 0.16 17.65
CA TYR A 16 8.55 -0.75 16.63
C TYR A 16 7.50 -1.13 15.57
N GLU A 17 6.25 -1.39 15.98
CA GLU A 17 5.17 -1.71 15.04
C GLU A 17 4.80 -0.51 14.15
N GLN A 18 4.75 0.68 14.73
CA GLN A 18 4.45 1.92 13.99
C GLN A 18 5.58 2.27 13.01
N ASP A 19 6.84 2.16 13.45
CA ASP A 19 8.00 2.42 12.60
C ASP A 19 8.11 1.39 11.48
N LYS A 20 7.74 0.13 11.75
CA LYS A 20 7.62 -0.93 10.75
C LYS A 20 6.56 -0.59 9.69
N ILE A 21 5.42 -0.03 10.05
CA ILE A 21 4.39 0.39 9.08
C ILE A 21 4.88 1.60 8.27
N ALA A 22 5.56 2.55 8.92
CA ALA A 22 6.07 3.75 8.28
C ALA A 22 7.21 3.44 7.27
N ASN A 23 8.11 2.52 7.62
CA ASN A 23 9.35 2.25 6.90
C ASN A 23 9.32 0.99 6.01
N GLN A 24 8.26 0.18 6.02
CA GLN A 24 8.09 -0.94 5.08
C GLN A 24 7.72 -0.45 3.67
N GLY A 25 8.73 0.11 3.01
CA GLY A 25 8.67 0.65 1.65
C GLY A 25 8.61 -0.42 0.56
N HIS A 26 7.44 -0.99 0.29
CA HIS A 26 7.20 -1.74 -0.95
C HIS A 26 5.91 -1.35 -1.70
N SER A 27 5.11 -0.43 -1.16
CA SER A 27 3.97 0.14 -1.88
C SER A 27 3.83 1.59 -1.48
N GLY A 28 3.90 2.53 -2.44
CA GLY A 28 3.85 3.98 -2.21
C GLY A 28 2.54 4.52 -1.62
N LYS A 29 1.75 3.67 -0.97
CA LYS A 29 0.51 3.99 -0.26
C LYS A 29 0.46 3.45 1.18
N GLN A 30 1.56 2.89 1.70
CA GLN A 30 1.65 2.36 3.08
C GLN A 30 0.45 1.45 3.45
N ARG A 31 -0.02 0.64 2.49
CA ARG A 31 -1.13 -0.29 2.73
C ARG A 31 -0.60 -1.59 3.28
N THR A 32 -1.27 -2.12 4.29
CA THR A 32 -1.06 -3.49 4.75
C THR A 32 -1.40 -4.48 3.64
N LYS A 33 -0.79 -5.67 3.66
CA LYS A 33 -1.10 -6.74 2.69
C LYS A 33 -2.60 -7.11 2.68
N LYS A 34 -3.26 -7.01 3.84
CA LYS A 34 -4.70 -7.22 4.01
C LYS A 34 -5.51 -6.17 3.24
N GLU A 35 -5.22 -4.89 3.44
CA GLU A 35 -5.90 -3.81 2.73
C GLU A 35 -5.71 -3.90 1.21
N VAL A 36 -4.54 -4.33 0.74
CA VAL A 36 -4.30 -4.57 -0.69
C VAL A 36 -5.21 -5.69 -1.23
N SER A 37 -5.35 -6.79 -0.48
CA SER A 37 -6.24 -7.89 -0.86
C SER A 37 -7.70 -7.43 -0.93
N ASP A 38 -8.16 -6.68 0.07
CA ASP A 38 -9.56 -6.25 0.17
C ASP A 38 -9.91 -5.20 -0.91
N HIS A 39 -8.96 -4.34 -1.27
CA HIS A 39 -9.16 -3.26 -2.23
C HIS A 39 -8.74 -3.60 -3.67
N THR A 40 -8.30 -4.83 -3.95
CA THR A 40 -7.96 -5.25 -5.32
C THR A 40 -8.81 -6.43 -5.77
N ASN A 41 -9.25 -6.40 -7.03
CA ASN A 41 -9.88 -7.54 -7.71
C ASN A 41 -11.21 -8.06 -7.13
N HIS A 42 -12.06 -7.20 -6.58
CA HIS A 42 -13.44 -7.59 -6.23
C HIS A 42 -14.27 -7.89 -7.50
N HIS A 43 -15.02 -8.99 -7.50
CA HIS A 43 -15.87 -9.39 -8.63
C HIS A 43 -17.18 -8.60 -8.60
N ASP A 44 -17.15 -7.36 -9.08
CA ASP A 44 -18.32 -6.53 -9.33
C ASP A 44 -18.56 -6.45 -10.85
N PRO A 45 -19.74 -6.84 -11.36
CA PRO A 45 -20.07 -6.76 -12.79
C PRO A 45 -19.96 -5.33 -13.36
N SER A 46 -20.22 -4.29 -12.55
CA SER A 46 -19.99 -2.88 -12.90
C SER A 46 -18.55 -2.42 -12.61
N GLY A 47 -17.88 -3.11 -11.68
CA GLY A 47 -16.51 -2.84 -11.24
C GLY A 47 -15.47 -3.11 -12.32
N HIS A 48 -15.72 -4.04 -13.24
CA HIS A 48 -14.83 -4.29 -14.37
C HIS A 48 -14.72 -3.06 -15.29
N SER A 49 -15.86 -2.47 -15.65
CA SER A 49 -15.93 -1.24 -16.45
C SER A 49 -15.25 -0.07 -15.74
N ARG A 50 -15.54 0.12 -14.44
CA ARG A 50 -14.90 1.18 -13.63
C ARG A 50 -13.39 1.02 -13.60
N LYS A 51 -12.89 -0.21 -13.41
CA LYS A 51 -11.46 -0.53 -13.40
C LYS A 51 -10.78 -0.24 -14.74
N ILE A 52 -11.44 -0.57 -15.86
CA ILE A 52 -10.94 -0.26 -17.20
C ILE A 52 -10.78 1.26 -17.36
N VAL A 53 -11.82 2.03 -17.01
CA VAL A 53 -11.79 3.50 -17.10
C VAL A 53 -10.66 4.08 -16.24
N THR A 54 -10.56 3.66 -14.98
CA THR A 54 -9.50 4.13 -14.07
C THR A 54 -8.09 3.77 -14.58
N LYS A 55 -7.90 2.58 -15.16
CA LYS A 55 -6.61 2.19 -15.76
C LYS A 55 -6.27 3.05 -16.98
N LEU A 56 -7.25 3.36 -17.81
CA LEU A 56 -7.07 4.23 -18.98
C LEU A 56 -6.65 5.63 -18.54
N GLN A 57 -7.39 6.25 -17.61
CA GLN A 57 -7.09 7.57 -17.06
C GLN A 57 -5.68 7.64 -16.45
N ASN A 58 -5.31 6.68 -15.60
CA ASN A 58 -3.99 6.62 -14.98
C ASN A 58 -2.86 6.45 -16.01
N SER A 59 -3.12 5.67 -17.08
CA SER A 59 -2.15 5.48 -18.15
C SER A 59 -1.89 6.78 -18.91
N GLU A 60 -2.94 7.52 -19.24
CA GLU A 60 -2.82 8.81 -19.92
C GLU A 60 -2.15 9.86 -19.05
N GLN A 61 -2.49 9.94 -17.75
CA GLN A 61 -1.84 10.85 -16.82
C GLN A 61 -0.34 10.57 -16.69
N LYS A 62 0.07 9.30 -16.53
CA LYS A 62 1.49 8.92 -16.48
C LYS A 62 2.24 9.23 -17.78
N LYS A 63 1.58 9.08 -18.95
CA LYS A 63 2.17 9.48 -20.23
C LYS A 63 2.38 10.99 -20.29
N LYS A 64 1.45 11.78 -19.77
CA LYS A 64 1.57 13.25 -19.70
C LYS A 64 2.70 13.67 -18.75
N GLU A 65 2.73 13.15 -17.53
CA GLU A 65 3.80 13.42 -16.55
C GLU A 65 5.20 13.12 -17.11
N ARG A 66 5.36 12.00 -17.85
CA ARG A 66 6.63 11.64 -18.51
C ARG A 66 7.01 12.55 -19.67
N LYS A 67 6.04 13.18 -20.33
CA LYS A 67 6.29 14.17 -21.39
C LYS A 67 6.68 15.51 -20.79
N ASP A 68 6.01 15.91 -19.72
CA ASP A 68 6.25 17.18 -19.03
C ASP A 68 7.59 17.17 -18.26
N SER A 69 8.10 16.00 -17.86
CA SER A 69 9.40 15.82 -17.20
C SER A 69 10.60 15.74 -18.16
N LYS A 70 10.39 15.87 -19.48
CA LYS A 70 11.42 15.77 -20.51
C LYS A 70 11.65 17.11 -21.18
#